data_AF-F8F6K3-F1
#
_entry.id   AF-F8F6K3-F1
#
_cell.length_a   1.000
_cell.length_b   1.000
_cell.length_c   1.000
_cell.angle_alpha   90.00
_cell.angle_beta   90.00
_cell.angle_gamma   90.00
#
_symmetry.space_group_name_H-M   'P 1'
#
loop_
_entity.id
_entity.type
_entity.pdbx_description
1 polymer ?
#
loop_
_entity_poly.entity_id
_entity_poly.type
_entity_poly.pdbx_seq_one_letter_code
_entity_poly.pdbx_strand_id
1 'polypeptide(L)'
;MAIEAVLTNKLTIIGFNLRLFRINTWSIPHFLSMILHNDFTITFVLLTFANVYLHTNKAGVRWAISVYTFGMQWFLGAALRWNHVLIDHGWGTTRESIMILSFMTYTLLMGKLFQRMALREGWLR
;
A
#
# COMPACT_ATOMS: atom_id res chain seq x y z
N MET A 1 17.72 11.78 -10.44
CA MET A 1 17.01 11.77 -9.14
C MET A 1 15.53 11.38 -9.24
N ALA A 2 14.64 12.11 -9.93
CA ALA A 2 13.22 11.71 -10.02
C ALA A 2 13.00 10.42 -10.83
N ILE A 3 13.66 10.29 -11.99
CA ILE A 3 13.64 9.06 -12.80
C ILE A 3 14.23 7.88 -12.03
N GLU A 4 15.26 8.12 -11.21
CA GLU A 4 15.87 7.08 -10.35
C GLU A 4 14.90 6.63 -9.25
N ALA A 5 14.14 7.53 -8.63
CA ALA A 5 13.12 7.17 -7.64
C ALA A 5 11.95 6.36 -8.28
N VAL A 6 11.54 6.68 -9.52
CA VAL A 6 10.62 5.81 -10.29
C VAL A 6 11.26 4.44 -10.55
N LEU A 7 12.54 4.41 -10.93
CA LEU A 7 13.32 3.18 -11.14
C LEU A 7 13.61 2.39 -9.84
N THR A 8 13.53 3.03 -8.69
CA THR A 8 13.70 2.38 -7.38
C THR A 8 12.38 1.74 -6.93
N ASN A 9 11.26 2.34 -7.31
CA ASN A 9 9.93 1.85 -6.97
C ASN A 9 9.49 0.71 -7.89
N LYS A 10 9.95 -0.50 -7.55
CA LYS A 10 9.71 -1.73 -8.32
C LYS A 10 8.23 -1.99 -8.60
N LEU A 11 7.32 -1.67 -7.69
CA LEU A 11 5.87 -1.85 -7.87
C LEU A 11 5.32 -0.93 -8.96
N THR A 12 5.75 0.32 -8.98
CA THR A 12 5.35 1.31 -9.98
C THR A 12 5.92 0.99 -11.36
N ILE A 13 7.15 0.47 -11.42
CA ILE A 13 7.76 -0.02 -12.67
C ILE A 13 7.03 -1.25 -13.20
N ILE A 14 6.73 -2.23 -12.33
CA ILE A 14 6.03 -3.45 -12.72
C ILE A 14 4.63 -3.09 -13.24
N GLY A 15 3.90 -2.20 -12.55
CA GLY A 15 2.59 -1.77 -13.02
C GLY A 15 2.62 -0.95 -14.32
N PHE A 16 3.67 -0.14 -14.52
CA PHE A 16 3.91 0.54 -15.78
C PHE A 16 4.25 -0.43 -16.93
N ASN A 17 5.14 -1.41 -16.69
CA ASN A 17 5.54 -2.42 -17.67
C ASN A 17 4.37 -3.35 -18.06
N LEU A 18 3.52 -3.68 -17.08
CA LEU A 18 2.29 -4.44 -17.29
C LEU A 18 1.17 -3.60 -17.94
N ARG A 19 1.43 -2.33 -18.29
CA ARG A 19 0.48 -1.37 -18.88
C ARG A 19 -0.80 -1.18 -18.06
N LEU A 20 -0.71 -1.31 -16.75
CA LEU A 20 -1.85 -1.20 -15.83
C LEU A 20 -2.31 0.26 -15.65
N PHE A 21 -1.43 1.23 -15.93
CA PHE A 21 -1.71 2.67 -15.83
C PHE A 21 -0.79 3.47 -16.76
N ARG A 22 -1.28 4.60 -17.31
CA ARG A 22 -0.45 5.59 -18.01
C ARG A 22 -0.02 6.69 -17.05
N ILE A 23 1.28 6.96 -17.01
CA ILE A 23 1.88 8.06 -16.25
C ILE A 23 1.72 9.34 -17.06
N ASN A 24 1.07 10.35 -16.49
CA ASN A 24 1.03 11.68 -17.11
C ASN A 24 2.41 12.35 -16.96
N THR A 25 3.19 12.39 -18.03
CA THR A 25 4.58 12.88 -18.07
C THR A 25 4.71 14.40 -18.03
N TRP A 26 3.60 15.15 -17.98
CA TRP A 26 3.61 16.62 -18.02
C TRP A 26 4.32 17.28 -16.84
N SER A 27 4.38 16.63 -15.67
CA SER A 27 5.13 17.11 -14.51
C SER A 27 5.70 15.94 -13.69
N ILE A 28 6.84 15.41 -14.15
CA ILE A 28 7.58 14.33 -13.49
C ILE A 28 7.81 14.56 -11.97
N PRO A 29 8.13 15.78 -11.49
CA PRO A 29 8.35 16.00 -10.04
C PRO A 29 7.08 15.88 -9.20
N HIS A 30 5.94 16.34 -9.74
CA HIS A 30 4.63 16.28 -9.08
C HIS A 30 4.07 14.85 -9.03
N PHE A 31 4.22 14.10 -10.13
CA PHE A 31 3.90 12.67 -10.16
C PHE A 31 4.72 11.91 -9.11
N LEU A 32 6.03 12.19 -9.06
CA LEU A 32 6.94 11.53 -8.14
C LEU A 32 6.64 11.85 -6.67
N SER A 33 6.44 13.13 -6.33
CA SER A 33 6.15 13.53 -4.95
C SER A 33 4.85 12.89 -4.46
N MET A 34 3.84 12.80 -5.34
CA MET A 34 2.54 12.23 -4.99
C MET A 34 2.59 10.72 -4.79
N ILE A 35 3.36 10.00 -5.63
CA ILE A 35 3.55 8.54 -5.46
C ILE A 35 4.44 8.23 -4.27
N LEU A 36 5.55 8.95 -4.07
CA LEU A 36 6.43 8.72 -2.93
C LEU A 36 5.70 8.97 -1.61
N HIS A 37 4.90 10.04 -1.55
CA HIS A 37 4.05 10.33 -0.40
C HIS A 37 2.98 9.25 -0.19
N ASN A 38 2.35 8.78 -1.28
CA ASN A 38 1.38 7.71 -1.20
C ASN A 38 2.01 6.41 -0.68
N ASP A 39 3.16 5.99 -1.21
CA ASP A 39 3.84 4.77 -0.80
C ASP A 39 4.29 4.82 0.67
N PHE A 40 4.81 5.97 1.11
CA PHE A 40 5.17 6.17 2.51
C PHE A 40 3.94 6.06 3.42
N THR A 41 2.85 6.73 3.05
CA THR A 41 1.58 6.70 3.79
C THR A 41 0.99 5.29 3.84
N ILE A 42 0.93 4.58 2.70
CA ILE A 42 0.43 3.21 2.61
C ILE A 42 1.28 2.27 3.47
N THR A 43 2.61 2.41 3.41
CA THR A 43 3.53 1.58 4.22
C THR A 43 3.29 1.79 5.70
N PHE A 44 3.15 3.04 6.15
CA PHE A 44 2.90 3.36 7.55
C PHE A 44 1.53 2.85 8.02
N VAL A 45 0.50 2.99 7.18
CA VAL A 45 -0.84 2.45 7.43
C VAL A 45 -0.82 0.92 7.54
N LEU A 46 -0.13 0.22 6.65
CA LEU A 46 0.02 -1.24 6.69
C LEU A 46 0.80 -1.73 7.91
N LEU A 47 1.85 -1.01 8.30
CA LEU A 47 2.64 -1.34 9.50
C LEU A 47 1.79 -1.17 10.78
N THR A 48 1.06 -0.06 10.87
CA THR A 48 0.14 0.22 11.98
C THR A 48 -0.96 -0.83 12.05
N PHE A 49 -1.54 -1.19 10.90
CA PHE A 49 -2.53 -2.24 10.76
C PHE A 49 -2.02 -3.58 11.28
N ALA A 50 -0.88 -4.05 10.77
CA ALA A 50 -0.31 -5.32 11.19
C ALA A 50 0.01 -5.35 12.68
N ASN A 51 0.59 -4.26 13.21
CA ASN A 51 0.91 -4.15 14.62
C ASN A 51 -0.35 -4.25 15.50
N VAL A 52 -1.36 -3.42 15.23
CA VAL A 52 -2.61 -3.41 16.01
C VAL A 52 -3.37 -4.73 15.86
N TYR A 53 -3.48 -5.26 14.65
CA TYR A 53 -4.24 -6.47 14.35
C TYR A 53 -3.65 -7.71 15.05
N LEU A 54 -2.31 -7.83 15.04
CA LEU A 54 -1.61 -8.97 15.61
C LEU A 54 -1.50 -8.91 17.15
N HIS A 55 -1.42 -7.72 17.74
CA HIS A 55 -1.29 -7.57 19.20
C HIS A 55 -2.64 -7.50 19.95
N THR A 56 -3.74 -7.14 19.29
CA THR A 56 -5.05 -7.07 19.95
C THR A 56 -5.77 -8.42 19.95
N ASN A 57 -6.38 -8.80 21.08
CA ASN A 57 -7.28 -9.96 21.18
C ASN A 57 -8.76 -9.59 20.97
N LYS A 58 -9.10 -8.30 20.87
CA LYS A 58 -10.49 -7.84 20.72
C LYS A 58 -10.88 -7.86 19.24
N ALA A 59 -11.88 -8.69 18.90
CA ALA A 59 -12.40 -8.79 17.53
C ALA A 59 -12.88 -7.43 16.98
N GLY A 60 -13.54 -6.60 17.79
CA GLY A 60 -13.99 -5.27 17.37
C GLY A 60 -12.85 -4.34 16.94
N VAL A 61 -11.70 -4.39 17.63
CA VAL A 61 -10.52 -3.59 17.27
C VAL A 61 -9.90 -4.10 15.98
N ARG A 62 -9.87 -5.42 15.76
CA ARG A 62 -9.41 -6.02 14.50
C ARG A 62 -10.28 -5.62 13.32
N TRP A 63 -11.59 -5.63 13.48
CA TRP A 63 -12.52 -5.16 12.45
C TRP A 63 -12.35 -3.67 12.18
N ALA A 64 -12.30 -2.84 13.23
CA ALA A 64 -12.12 -1.40 13.10
C ALA A 64 -10.82 -1.03 12.35
N ILE A 65 -9.69 -1.64 12.73
CA ILE A 65 -8.42 -1.34 12.07
C ILE A 65 -8.39 -1.87 10.62
N SER A 66 -9.01 -3.03 10.32
CA SER A 66 -9.14 -3.51 8.95
C SER A 66 -9.94 -2.57 8.07
N VAL A 67 -11.11 -2.13 8.54
CA VAL A 67 -11.97 -1.19 7.79
C VAL A 67 -11.27 0.16 7.60
N TYR A 68 -10.62 0.66 8.65
CA TYR A 68 -9.83 1.90 8.58
C TYR A 68 -8.71 1.81 7.53
N THR A 69 -7.93 0.73 7.56
CA THR A 69 -6.80 0.51 6.66
C THR A 69 -7.27 0.41 5.21
N PHE A 70 -8.33 -0.36 4.97
CA PHE A 70 -8.94 -0.49 3.65
C PHE A 70 -9.45 0.87 3.15
N GLY A 71 -10.21 1.59 3.97
CA GLY A 71 -10.77 2.90 3.62
C GLY A 71 -9.70 3.95 3.32
N MET A 72 -8.62 3.98 4.11
CA MET A 72 -7.50 4.90 3.85
C MET A 72 -6.80 4.61 2.54
N GLN A 73 -6.48 3.34 2.23
CA GLN A 73 -5.86 2.98 0.96
C GLN A 73 -6.78 3.28 -0.23
N TRP A 74 -8.08 3.05 -0.07
CA TRP A 74 -9.08 3.41 -1.06
C TRP A 74 -9.13 4.93 -1.32
N PHE A 75 -9.13 5.73 -0.26
CA PHE A 75 -9.17 7.19 -0.36
C PHE A 75 -7.91 7.73 -1.03
N LEU A 76 -6.74 7.21 -0.69
CA LEU A 76 -5.46 7.55 -1.32
C LEU A 76 -5.45 7.21 -2.82
N GLY A 77 -5.96 6.03 -3.19
CA GLY A 77 -6.14 5.64 -4.59
C GLY A 77 -7.08 6.57 -5.36
N ALA A 78 -8.19 6.97 -4.75
CA ALA A 78 -9.11 7.95 -5.31
C ALA A 78 -8.47 9.34 -5.46
N ALA A 79 -7.67 9.79 -4.48
CA ALA A 79 -6.95 11.06 -4.55
C ALA A 79 -5.92 11.08 -5.69
N LEU A 80 -5.24 9.96 -5.96
CA LEU A 80 -4.32 9.83 -7.10
C LEU A 80 -5.03 9.89 -8.46
N ARG A 81 -6.22 9.29 -8.57
CA ARG A 81 -7.06 9.39 -9.77
C ARG A 81 -7.58 10.81 -9.97
N TRP A 82 -8.00 11.49 -8.91
CA TRP A 82 -8.46 12.88 -8.96
C TRP A 82 -7.37 13.82 -9.47
N ASN A 83 -6.10 13.57 -9.12
CA ASN A 83 -4.97 14.39 -9.54
C ASN A 83 -4.41 14.02 -10.92
N HIS A 84 -5.11 13.18 -11.70
CA HIS A 84 -4.70 12.73 -13.04
C HIS A 84 -3.28 12.10 -13.10
N VAL A 85 -2.77 11.62 -11.96
CA VAL A 85 -1.48 10.94 -11.84
C VAL A 85 -1.56 9.54 -12.44
N LEU A 86 -2.73 8.91 -12.33
CA LEU A 86 -3.07 7.61 -12.92
C LEU A 86 -4.09 7.82 -14.05
N ILE A 87 -3.66 7.72 -15.31
CA ILE A 87 -4.58 7.69 -16.45
C ILE A 87 -5.01 6.24 -16.66
N ASP A 88 -6.28 6.02 -16.39
CA ASP A 88 -6.94 4.72 -16.25
C ASP A 88 -7.09 4.00 -17.60
N HIS A 89 -6.41 2.86 -17.78
CA HIS A 89 -6.68 1.93 -18.87
C HIS A 89 -7.23 0.62 -18.28
N GLY A 90 -8.52 0.63 -17.92
CA GLY A 90 -9.22 -0.56 -17.45
C GLY A 90 -8.88 -0.99 -16.01
N TRP A 91 -8.30 -0.11 -15.20
CA TRP A 91 -8.04 -0.31 -13.79
C TRP A 91 -9.24 0.18 -12.96
N GLY A 92 -10.31 -0.62 -12.98
CA GLY A 92 -11.53 -0.31 -12.24
C GLY A 92 -11.35 -0.37 -10.72
N THR A 93 -12.29 0.27 -10.00
CA THR A 93 -12.43 0.23 -8.54
C THR A 93 -12.38 -1.19 -7.97
N THR A 94 -12.95 -2.18 -8.68
CA THR A 94 -12.93 -3.59 -8.25
C THR A 94 -11.53 -4.20 -8.19
N ARG A 95 -10.66 -3.91 -9.18
CA ARG A 95 -9.28 -4.43 -9.21
C ARG A 95 -8.44 -3.79 -8.13
N GLU A 96 -8.69 -2.51 -7.87
CA GLU A 96 -8.09 -1.76 -6.77
C GLU A 96 -8.48 -2.34 -5.41
N SER A 97 -9.75 -2.68 -5.17
CA SER A 97 -10.18 -3.37 -3.94
C SER A 97 -9.43 -4.69 -3.74
N ILE A 98 -9.34 -5.50 -4.80
CA ILE A 98 -8.69 -6.82 -4.75
C ILE A 98 -7.20 -6.67 -4.42
N MET A 99 -6.53 -5.68 -5.03
CA MET A 99 -5.13 -5.39 -4.75
C MET A 99 -4.93 -4.98 -3.29
N ILE A 100 -5.76 -4.07 -2.77
CA ILE A 100 -5.73 -3.62 -1.36
C ILE A 100 -5.89 -4.82 -0.41
N LEU A 101 -6.90 -5.67 -0.64
CA LEU A 101 -7.12 -6.86 0.17
C LEU A 101 -5.96 -7.84 0.11
N SER A 102 -5.37 -8.03 -1.07
CA SER A 102 -4.21 -8.90 -1.27
C SER A 102 -3.00 -8.38 -0.49
N PHE A 103 -2.74 -7.07 -0.54
CA PHE A 103 -1.68 -6.42 0.22
C PHE A 103 -1.90 -6.55 1.73
N MET A 104 -3.09 -6.23 2.24
CA MET A 104 -3.41 -6.38 3.66
C MET A 104 -3.19 -7.82 4.14
N THR A 105 -3.63 -8.81 3.36
CA THR A 105 -3.45 -10.23 3.67
C THR A 105 -1.96 -10.60 3.69
N TYR A 106 -1.20 -10.16 2.69
CA TYR A 106 0.25 -10.38 2.62
C TYR A 106 0.97 -9.75 3.83
N THR A 107 0.64 -8.52 4.19
CA THR A 107 1.22 -7.84 5.35
C THR A 107 0.94 -8.58 6.65
N LEU A 108 -0.27 -9.14 6.83
CA LEU A 108 -0.57 -9.96 8.00
C LEU A 108 0.23 -11.25 8.04
N LEU A 109 0.37 -11.94 6.90
CA LEU A 109 1.14 -13.17 6.82
C LEU A 109 2.62 -12.90 7.14
N MET A 110 3.20 -11.85 6.56
CA MET A 110 4.57 -11.47 6.86
C MET A 110 4.73 -10.97 8.30
N GLY A 111 3.81 -10.17 8.81
CA GLY A 111 3.83 -9.73 10.22
C GLY A 111 3.80 -10.91 11.19
N LYS A 112 2.99 -11.95 10.92
CA LYS A 112 3.00 -13.19 11.70
C LYS A 112 4.32 -13.94 11.60
N LEU A 113 4.91 -14.02 10.40
CA LEU A 113 6.20 -14.68 10.21
C LEU A 113 7.31 -13.95 10.99
N PHE A 114 7.35 -12.63 10.93
CA PHE A 114 8.30 -11.82 11.70
C PHE A 114 8.10 -11.97 13.22
N GLN A 115 6.86 -11.93 13.71
CA GLN A 115 6.58 -12.20 15.13
C GLN A 115 7.04 -13.60 15.54
N ARG A 116 6.83 -14.63 14.71
CA ARG A 116 7.31 -16.00 14.97
C ARG A 116 8.83 -16.10 15.01
N MET A 117 9.52 -15.39 14.11
CA MET A 117 10.99 -15.33 14.13
C MET A 117 11.49 -14.62 15.38
N ALA A 118 10.92 -13.47 15.72
CA ALA A 118 11.28 -12.71 16.92
C ALA A 118 11.00 -13.49 18.23
N LEU A 119 9.92 -14.27 18.30
CA LEU A 119 9.65 -15.19 19.41
C LEU A 119 10.68 -16.31 19.51
N ARG A 120 11.10 -16.90 18.37
CA ARG A 120 12.13 -17.95 18.34
C ARG A 120 13.50 -17.43 18.77
N GLU A 121 13.80 -16.18 18.46
CA GLU A 121 15.07 -15.53 18.82
C GLU A 121 15.06 -14.95 20.24
N GLY A 122 13.92 -15.00 20.95
CA GLY A 122 13.79 -14.50 22.34
C GLY A 122 13.73 -12.96 22.45
N TRP A 123 13.47 -12.26 21.34
CA TRP A 123 13.34 -10.80 21.31
C TRP A 123 12.00 -10.31 21.88
N LEU A 124 11.00 -11.18 21.91
CA LEU A 124 9.69 -10.95 22.54
C LEU A 124 9.53 -11.94 23.70
N ARG A 125 9.48 -11.42 24.93
CA ARG A 125 9.12 -12.16 26.16
C ARG A 125 7.62 -12.06 26.41
#